data_AF-A0A838V398-F1
#
_entry.id   AF-A0A838V398-F1
#
_cell.length_a   1.000
_cell.length_b   1.000
_cell.length_c   1.000
_cell.angle_alpha   90.00
_cell.angle_beta   90.00
_cell.angle_gamma   90.00
#
_symmetry.space_group_name_H-M   'P 1'
#
loop_
_entity.id
_entity.type
_entity.pdbx_description
1 polymer ?
#
loop_
_entity_poly.entity_id
_entity_poly.type
_entity_poly.pdbx_seq_one_letter_code
_entity_poly.pdbx_strand_id
1 'polypeptide(L)'
;MQIDLGEKVTWDWLGPDLAHSVTGISANDTQWDSDPGTDAPDHRAGDSFTLQFNTPGTYLFQCKLHAIVRGQIIVSDTPGDPNSDPGPQAPLNVDLTPPTLGSVTVAKPKFRGTKGTSLSAQISERGTIDAEYYRFNSKGKRVYNGYRTWDSFIGVNHLALGARWKHFRARPGRYEAVLRVTDLSQNVSKPVTKRFAIAG
;
A
#
# COMPACT_ATOMS: atom_id res chain seq x y z
N MET A 1 -1.33 29.50 -6.85
CA MET A 1 -0.76 29.91 -5.55
C MET A 1 -0.12 31.28 -5.73
N GLN A 2 -0.24 32.16 -4.74
CA GLN A 2 0.46 33.45 -4.70
C GLN A 2 1.46 33.42 -3.54
N ILE A 3 2.68 33.89 -3.77
CA ILE A 3 3.76 34.00 -2.78
C ILE A 3 4.53 35.30 -2.96
N ASP A 4 5.28 35.68 -1.94
CA ASP A 4 6.17 36.83 -1.96
C ASP A 4 7.58 36.45 -2.45
N LEU A 5 8.33 37.46 -2.87
CA LEU A 5 9.68 37.32 -3.38
C LEU A 5 10.62 36.72 -2.32
N GLY A 6 11.32 35.66 -2.67
CA GLY A 6 12.27 34.96 -1.81
C GLY A 6 11.68 33.78 -1.05
N GLU A 7 10.35 33.60 -1.09
CA GLU A 7 9.69 32.47 -0.44
C GLU A 7 9.94 31.14 -1.15
N LYS A 8 9.56 30.04 -0.48
CA LYS A 8 9.69 28.67 -0.98
C LYS A 8 8.32 28.06 -1.20
N VAL A 9 8.24 27.17 -2.18
CA VAL A 9 7.11 26.25 -2.33
C VAL A 9 7.62 24.83 -2.23
N THR A 10 6.93 24.04 -1.42
CA THR A 10 7.16 22.61 -1.25
C THR A 10 5.96 21.85 -1.80
N TRP A 11 6.24 20.81 -2.59
CA TRP A 11 5.27 19.82 -3.03
C TRP A 11 5.49 18.55 -2.23
N ASP A 12 4.46 18.06 -1.57
CA ASP A 12 4.46 16.82 -0.79
C ASP A 12 3.66 15.74 -1.50
N TRP A 13 4.22 14.55 -1.63
CA TRP A 13 3.51 13.37 -2.13
C TRP A 13 2.80 12.67 -0.99
N LEU A 14 1.54 13.04 -0.75
CA LEU A 14 0.73 12.51 0.36
C LEU A 14 -0.11 11.27 -0.02
N GLY A 15 -0.26 11.00 -1.31
CA GLY A 15 -0.99 9.87 -1.88
C GLY A 15 -2.53 10.01 -1.87
N PRO A 16 -3.27 8.94 -2.22
CA PRO A 16 -2.77 7.58 -2.54
C PRO A 16 -2.11 7.45 -3.91
N ASP A 17 -2.34 8.40 -4.82
CA ASP A 17 -1.65 8.47 -6.11
C ASP A 17 -0.36 9.26 -5.96
N LEU A 18 0.77 8.61 -6.22
CA LEU A 18 2.11 9.14 -5.99
C LEU A 18 2.91 9.31 -7.30
N ALA A 19 2.39 8.85 -8.43
CA ALA A 19 3.10 8.87 -9.71
C ALA A 19 2.93 10.21 -10.44
N HIS A 20 3.41 11.29 -9.83
CA HIS A 20 3.34 12.64 -10.40
C HIS A 20 4.67 13.37 -10.30
N SER A 21 4.94 14.27 -11.25
CA SER A 21 6.10 15.16 -11.22
C SER A 21 5.70 16.63 -11.15
N VAL A 22 6.63 17.47 -10.73
CA VAL A 22 6.60 18.93 -10.85
C VAL A 22 7.63 19.30 -11.92
N THR A 23 7.14 19.65 -13.11
CA THR A 23 8.00 20.01 -14.24
C THR A 23 7.58 21.35 -14.82
N GLY A 24 8.50 22.29 -14.90
CA GLY A 24 8.23 23.64 -15.42
C GLY A 24 7.97 23.63 -16.92
N ILE A 25 7.03 24.47 -17.37
CA ILE A 25 6.62 24.60 -18.78
C ILE A 25 6.57 26.04 -19.29
N SER A 26 6.96 27.01 -18.46
CA SER A 26 7.11 28.41 -18.81
C SER A 26 8.59 28.81 -18.93
N ALA A 27 8.87 29.94 -19.58
CA ALA A 27 10.24 30.31 -19.93
C ALA A 27 11.18 30.47 -18.72
N ASN A 28 10.62 30.79 -17.56
CA ASN A 28 11.32 31.04 -16.29
C ASN A 28 11.43 29.80 -15.38
N ASP A 29 10.87 28.65 -15.75
CA ASP A 29 10.92 27.41 -14.96
C ASP A 29 11.37 26.17 -15.76
N THR A 30 11.91 26.32 -16.97
CA THR A 30 12.38 25.17 -17.78
C THR A 30 13.41 24.25 -17.10
N GLN A 31 14.02 24.72 -16.01
CA GLN A 31 14.94 23.97 -15.16
C GLN A 31 14.28 23.18 -14.02
N TRP A 32 12.97 23.38 -13.78
CA TRP A 32 12.24 22.66 -12.73
C TRP A 32 11.95 21.25 -13.19
N ASP A 33 12.49 20.29 -12.45
CA ASP A 33 12.20 18.90 -12.67
C ASP A 33 12.38 18.14 -11.35
N SER A 34 11.27 17.67 -10.76
CA SER A 34 11.32 16.78 -9.60
C SER A 34 11.84 15.38 -9.93
N ASP A 35 11.88 15.00 -11.22
CA ASP A 35 12.16 13.65 -11.70
C ASP A 35 13.13 13.66 -12.90
N PRO A 36 14.36 14.20 -12.75
CA PRO A 36 15.28 14.34 -13.86
C PRO A 36 15.68 13.00 -14.46
N GLY A 37 15.61 12.91 -15.80
CA GLY A 37 16.03 11.72 -16.54
C GLY A 37 14.96 10.63 -16.69
N THR A 38 13.74 10.84 -16.20
CA THR A 38 12.60 9.94 -16.39
C THR A 38 11.32 10.71 -16.73
N ASP A 39 10.44 10.09 -17.52
CA ASP A 39 9.05 10.49 -17.74
C ASP A 39 8.05 9.65 -16.92
N ALA A 40 8.56 8.64 -16.19
CA ALA A 40 7.84 7.79 -15.26
C ALA A 40 8.23 8.17 -13.82
N PRO A 41 7.58 9.17 -13.21
CA PRO A 41 7.80 9.52 -11.80
C PRO A 41 7.33 8.38 -10.88
N ASP A 42 8.10 8.07 -9.84
CA ASP A 42 7.82 7.02 -8.86
C ASP A 42 8.24 7.49 -7.46
N HIS A 43 7.35 8.24 -6.81
CA HIS A 43 7.56 8.78 -5.46
C HIS A 43 6.93 7.89 -4.39
N ARG A 44 7.47 7.97 -3.18
CA ARG A 44 6.91 7.37 -1.97
C ARG A 44 6.08 8.40 -1.21
N ALA A 45 5.14 7.90 -0.42
CA ALA A 45 4.38 8.76 0.50
C ALA A 45 5.33 9.45 1.48
N GLY A 46 5.27 10.78 1.53
CA GLY A 46 6.14 11.63 2.33
C GLY A 46 7.38 12.17 1.59
N ASP A 47 7.61 11.77 0.34
CA ASP A 47 8.61 12.45 -0.51
C ASP A 47 8.19 13.91 -0.72
N SER A 48 9.18 14.78 -0.92
CA SER A 48 8.96 16.20 -1.14
C SER A 48 9.96 16.82 -2.11
N PHE A 49 9.53 17.89 -2.76
CA PHE A 49 10.34 18.70 -3.68
C PHE A 49 10.13 20.16 -3.35
N THR A 50 11.22 20.93 -3.22
CA THR A 50 11.15 22.34 -2.79
C THR A 50 11.90 23.25 -3.75
N LEU A 51 11.29 24.37 -4.10
CA LEU A 51 11.89 25.42 -4.91
C LEU A 51 11.80 26.77 -4.20
N GLN A 52 12.84 27.59 -4.35
CA GLN A 52 12.86 28.97 -3.88
C GLN A 52 12.65 29.95 -5.04
N PHE A 53 11.89 31.00 -4.79
CA PHE A 53 11.39 31.92 -5.79
C PHE A 53 11.99 33.31 -5.66
N ASN A 54 13.14 33.52 -6.29
CA ASN A 54 13.92 34.76 -6.17
C ASN A 54 13.65 35.78 -7.30
N THR A 55 12.65 35.54 -8.14
CA THR A 55 12.29 36.46 -9.23
C THR A 55 10.77 36.61 -9.29
N PRO A 56 10.23 37.84 -9.35
CA PRO A 56 8.81 38.06 -9.53
C PRO A 56 8.34 37.54 -10.90
N GLY A 57 7.11 37.03 -10.96
CA GLY A 57 6.53 36.54 -12.20
C GLY A 57 5.54 35.41 -12.03
N THR A 58 5.07 34.90 -13.16
CA THR A 58 4.18 33.74 -13.23
C THR A 58 4.98 32.53 -13.68
N TYR A 59 4.84 31.44 -12.96
CA TYR A 59 5.46 30.15 -13.22
C TYR A 59 4.37 29.11 -13.42
N LEU A 60 4.57 28.22 -14.39
CA LEU A 60 3.62 27.17 -14.76
C LEU A 60 4.32 25.83 -14.74
N PHE A 61 3.72 24.86 -14.06
CA PHE A 61 4.26 23.51 -14.02
C PHE A 61 3.18 22.48 -14.37
N GLN A 62 3.61 21.32 -14.82
CA GLN A 62 2.76 20.15 -15.03
C GLN A 62 3.49 18.85 -14.70
N CYS A 63 2.74 17.78 -14.53
CA CYS A 63 3.26 16.43 -14.47
C CYS A 63 3.64 15.94 -15.87
N LYS A 64 4.80 15.26 -15.99
CA LYS A 64 5.27 14.64 -17.23
C LYS A 64 4.34 13.52 -17.71
N LEU A 65 3.81 12.74 -16.76
CA LEU A 65 2.93 11.61 -17.05
C LEU A 65 1.51 12.06 -17.39
N HIS A 66 1.02 13.12 -16.73
CA HIS A 66 -0.36 13.58 -16.85
C HIS A 66 -0.43 15.10 -17.02
N ALA A 67 -0.48 15.61 -18.25
CA ALA A 67 -0.52 17.06 -18.51
C ALA A 67 -1.74 17.80 -17.87
N ILE A 68 -2.79 17.07 -17.49
CA ILE A 68 -3.94 17.61 -16.76
C ILE A 68 -3.60 17.96 -15.30
N VAL A 69 -2.57 17.34 -14.74
CA VAL A 69 -2.03 17.63 -13.41
C VAL A 69 -1.04 18.76 -13.58
N ARG A 70 -1.50 19.99 -13.29
CA ARG A 70 -0.77 21.23 -13.55
C ARG A 70 -1.11 22.30 -12.53
N GLY A 71 -0.24 23.29 -12.39
CA GLY A 71 -0.46 24.40 -11.48
C GLY A 71 0.24 25.68 -11.92
N GLN A 72 -0.05 26.73 -11.14
CA GLN A 72 0.48 28.07 -11.35
C GLN A 72 0.95 28.65 -10.02
N ILE A 73 2.15 29.22 -10.04
CA ILE A 73 2.71 30.00 -8.94
C ILE A 73 2.90 31.43 -9.44
N ILE A 74 2.39 32.40 -8.69
CA ILE A 74 2.54 33.82 -8.97
C ILE A 74 3.39 34.39 -7.84
N VAL A 75 4.56 34.92 -8.19
CA VAL A 75 5.50 35.53 -7.25
C VAL A 75 5.35 37.04 -7.36
N SER A 76 5.02 37.69 -6.24
CA SER A 76 4.93 39.14 -6.14
C SER A 76 6.33 39.79 -6.20
N ASP A 77 6.36 41.11 -6.32
CA ASP A 77 7.57 41.92 -6.15
C ASP A 77 7.81 42.33 -4.69
N THR A 78 6.91 41.94 -3.78
CA THR A 78 7.00 42.22 -2.35
C THR A 78 8.01 41.25 -1.73
N PRO A 79 9.07 41.73 -1.03
CA PRO A 79 9.99 40.85 -0.32
C PRO A 79 9.28 40.09 0.80
N GLY A 80 9.30 38.75 0.71
CA GLY A 80 8.86 37.86 1.76
C GLY A 80 10.00 37.53 2.73
N ASP A 81 9.72 36.68 3.72
CA ASP A 81 10.76 36.10 4.57
C ASP A 81 11.18 34.74 4.00
N PRO A 82 12.41 34.60 3.46
CA PRO A 82 12.89 33.31 2.94
C PRO A 82 13.01 32.20 4.01
N ASN A 83 12.92 32.57 5.28
CA ASN A 83 12.92 31.67 6.43
C ASN A 83 11.54 31.53 7.09
N SER A 84 10.49 32.10 6.49
CA SER A 84 9.12 31.89 6.97
C SER A 84 8.84 30.40 7.02
N ASP A 85 8.24 29.94 8.11
CA ASP A 85 7.79 28.57 8.25
C ASP A 85 6.74 28.27 7.14
N PRO A 86 6.93 27.23 6.30
CA PRO A 86 5.93 26.82 5.31
C PRO A 86 4.61 26.37 5.93
N GLY A 87 4.56 26.26 7.26
CA GLY A 87 3.43 25.75 8.02
C GLY A 87 3.57 24.25 8.25
N PRO A 88 2.68 23.65 9.06
CA PRO A 88 2.73 22.23 9.34
C PRO A 88 2.50 21.43 8.05
N GLN A 89 3.34 20.42 7.80
CA GLN A 89 3.16 19.48 6.70
C GLN A 89 1.79 18.81 6.84
N ALA A 90 1.02 18.79 5.75
CA ALA A 90 -0.26 18.10 5.75
C ALA A 90 -0.05 16.60 6.04
N PRO A 91 -0.97 15.95 6.77
CA PRO A 91 -0.83 14.54 7.09
C PRO A 91 -0.86 13.69 5.80
N LEU A 92 -0.17 12.56 5.84
CA LEU A 92 -0.24 11.57 4.76
C LEU A 92 -1.70 11.19 4.49
N ASN A 93 -2.07 11.18 3.21
CA ASN A 93 -3.37 10.74 2.73
C ASN A 93 -3.26 9.31 2.15
N VAL A 94 -2.46 8.49 2.81
CA VAL A 94 -2.33 7.05 2.56
C VAL A 94 -2.64 6.30 3.84
N ASP A 95 -3.46 5.28 3.72
CA ASP A 95 -3.57 4.31 4.78
C ASP A 95 -2.34 3.39 4.71
N LEU A 96 -1.48 3.50 5.71
CA LEU A 96 -0.30 2.66 5.89
C LEU A 96 -0.46 1.68 7.06
N THR A 97 -1.64 1.68 7.70
CA THR A 97 -1.88 0.87 8.88
C THR A 97 -2.30 -0.52 8.43
N PRO A 98 -1.52 -1.57 8.71
CA PRO A 98 -1.94 -2.90 8.31
C PRO A 98 -3.18 -3.35 9.07
N PRO A 99 -4.08 -4.10 8.40
CA PRO A 99 -5.22 -4.69 9.07
C PRO A 99 -4.73 -5.68 10.13
N THR A 100 -5.50 -5.82 11.20
CA THR A 100 -5.26 -6.83 12.22
C THR A 100 -5.99 -8.12 11.86
N LEU A 101 -5.25 -9.23 11.84
CA LEU A 101 -5.82 -10.57 11.84
C LEU A 101 -5.88 -11.06 13.29
N GLY A 102 -7.02 -10.85 13.94
CA GLY A 102 -7.27 -11.11 15.35
C GLY A 102 -7.44 -12.59 15.68
N SER A 103 -8.46 -12.94 16.47
CA SER A 103 -8.69 -14.34 16.86
C SER A 103 -8.90 -15.23 15.63
N VAL A 104 -8.03 -16.22 15.44
CA VAL A 104 -8.15 -17.24 14.39
C VAL A 104 -8.38 -18.60 15.05
N THR A 105 -9.54 -19.22 14.78
CA THR A 105 -9.97 -20.48 15.40
C THR A 105 -10.34 -21.51 14.35
N VAL A 106 -9.74 -22.70 14.43
CA VAL A 106 -10.05 -23.84 13.55
C VAL A 106 -11.00 -24.78 14.30
N ALA A 107 -12.18 -25.04 13.74
CA ALA A 107 -13.20 -25.86 14.41
C ALA A 107 -12.74 -27.32 14.61
N LYS A 108 -12.19 -27.95 13.57
CA LYS A 108 -11.67 -29.33 13.61
C LYS A 108 -10.27 -29.38 13.00
N PRO A 109 -9.20 -29.26 13.80
CA PRO A 109 -7.83 -29.29 13.30
C PRO A 109 -7.45 -30.60 12.59
N LYS A 110 -8.21 -31.69 12.81
CA LYS A 110 -8.08 -32.95 12.09
C LYS A 110 -9.41 -33.27 11.42
N PHE A 111 -9.41 -33.42 10.10
CA PHE A 111 -10.62 -33.69 9.31
C PHE A 111 -10.34 -34.65 8.15
N ARG A 112 -11.38 -35.14 7.49
CA ARG A 112 -11.30 -36.07 6.35
C ARG A 112 -11.85 -35.42 5.08
N GLY A 113 -11.40 -35.91 3.93
CA GLY A 113 -11.89 -35.50 2.62
C GLY A 113 -11.36 -34.13 2.17
N THR A 114 -12.06 -33.55 1.18
CA THR A 114 -11.61 -32.36 0.43
C THR A 114 -12.38 -31.09 0.75
N LYS A 115 -13.37 -31.14 1.65
CA LYS A 115 -14.22 -29.99 2.00
C LYS A 115 -13.57 -29.02 3.00
N GLY A 116 -12.46 -29.40 3.62
CA GLY A 116 -11.78 -28.58 4.62
C GLY A 116 -12.45 -28.63 5.99
N THR A 117 -12.03 -27.72 6.86
CA THR A 117 -12.65 -27.44 8.17
C THR A 117 -13.06 -25.97 8.24
N SER A 118 -14.10 -25.67 9.02
CA SER A 118 -14.46 -24.29 9.33
C SER A 118 -13.31 -23.61 10.09
N LEU A 119 -13.02 -22.39 9.69
CA LEU A 119 -12.14 -21.43 10.35
C LEU A 119 -12.94 -20.16 10.61
N SER A 120 -12.82 -19.60 11.79
CA SER A 120 -13.27 -18.25 12.10
C SER A 120 -12.07 -17.33 12.27
N ALA A 121 -12.11 -16.14 11.67
CA ALA A 121 -11.06 -15.13 11.78
C ALA A 121 -11.69 -13.75 12.04
N GLN A 122 -11.20 -13.02 13.05
CA GLN A 122 -11.60 -11.64 13.29
C GLN A 122 -10.67 -10.68 12.54
N ILE A 123 -11.23 -9.67 11.87
CA ILE A 123 -10.47 -8.75 11.03
C ILE A 123 -10.90 -7.31 11.32
N SER A 124 -9.95 -6.38 11.46
CA SER A 124 -10.26 -4.96 11.73
C SER A 124 -10.76 -4.18 10.52
N GLU A 125 -10.40 -4.58 9.31
CA GLU A 125 -10.67 -3.86 8.07
C GLU A 125 -11.15 -4.79 6.96
N ARG A 126 -11.80 -4.22 5.94
CA ARG A 126 -12.20 -4.96 4.74
C ARG A 126 -10.96 -5.26 3.90
N GLY A 127 -10.90 -6.44 3.30
CA GLY A 127 -9.77 -6.82 2.48
C GLY A 127 -9.86 -8.23 1.92
N THR A 128 -8.72 -8.83 1.64
CA THR A 128 -8.59 -10.23 1.21
C THR A 128 -7.84 -11.02 2.27
N ILE A 129 -8.39 -12.15 2.73
CA ILE A 129 -7.64 -13.15 3.50
C ILE A 129 -6.92 -14.05 2.51
N ASP A 130 -5.62 -14.28 2.69
CA ASP A 130 -4.90 -15.37 2.05
C ASP A 130 -4.50 -16.45 3.08
N ALA A 131 -4.45 -17.70 2.62
CA ALA A 131 -3.84 -18.80 3.34
C ALA A 131 -2.86 -19.52 2.43
N GLU A 132 -1.58 -19.40 2.74
CA GLU A 132 -0.52 -20.23 2.15
C GLU A 132 -0.43 -21.56 2.89
N TYR A 133 -0.50 -22.66 2.16
CA TYR A 133 -0.48 -23.99 2.73
C TYR A 133 0.89 -24.65 2.54
N TYR A 134 1.44 -25.15 3.63
CA TYR A 134 2.64 -25.97 3.62
C TYR A 134 2.29 -27.36 4.14
N ARG A 135 2.65 -28.40 3.39
CA ARG A 135 2.53 -29.80 3.83
C ARG A 135 3.85 -30.25 4.45
N PHE A 136 3.80 -30.94 5.58
CA PHE A 136 4.99 -31.56 6.17
C PHE A 136 5.35 -32.86 5.42
N ASN A 137 6.62 -33.01 5.05
CA ASN A 137 7.14 -34.26 4.51
C ASN A 137 7.50 -35.27 5.62
N SER A 138 7.97 -36.46 5.25
CA SER A 138 8.37 -37.52 6.19
C SER A 138 9.49 -37.09 7.15
N LYS A 139 10.35 -36.16 6.72
CA LYS A 139 11.44 -35.57 7.52
C LYS A 139 10.97 -34.40 8.40
N GLY A 140 9.69 -34.06 8.41
CA GLY A 140 9.14 -32.93 9.16
C GLY A 140 9.44 -31.55 8.57
N LYS A 141 10.00 -31.47 7.34
CA LYS A 141 10.21 -30.19 6.65
C LYS A 141 8.91 -29.74 5.99
N ARG A 142 8.60 -28.45 6.11
CA ARG A 142 7.49 -27.79 5.42
C ARG A 142 7.78 -27.68 3.92
N VAL A 143 6.83 -28.10 3.08
CA VAL A 143 6.88 -28.02 1.62
C VAL A 143 5.66 -27.24 1.15
N TYR A 144 5.87 -26.18 0.37
CA TYR A 144 4.77 -25.39 -0.17
C TYR A 144 3.81 -26.28 -0.96
N ASN A 145 2.52 -26.15 -0.68
CA ASN A 145 1.46 -26.97 -1.25
C ASN A 145 0.29 -26.10 -1.73
N GLY A 146 0.57 -24.84 -2.07
CA GLY A 146 -0.39 -23.95 -2.71
C GLY A 146 -1.05 -22.94 -1.77
N TYR A 147 -2.06 -22.23 -2.26
CA TYR A 147 -2.73 -21.16 -1.53
C TYR A 147 -4.23 -21.11 -1.80
N ARG A 148 -4.94 -20.34 -0.99
CA ARG A 148 -6.32 -19.94 -1.24
C ARG A 148 -6.57 -18.53 -0.70
N THR A 149 -7.39 -17.77 -1.40
CA THR A 149 -7.84 -16.44 -0.99
C THR A 149 -9.35 -16.40 -0.78
N TRP A 150 -9.80 -15.44 0.03
CA TRP A 150 -11.20 -15.12 0.26
C TRP A 150 -11.35 -13.60 0.44
N ASP A 151 -12.41 -13.04 -0.13
CA ASP A 151 -12.85 -11.71 0.26
C ASP A 151 -13.24 -11.72 1.74
N SER A 152 -13.02 -10.60 2.40
CA SER A 152 -13.26 -10.46 3.83
C SER A 152 -13.88 -9.12 4.19
N PHE A 153 -14.61 -9.10 5.29
CA PHE A 153 -15.25 -7.92 5.83
C PHE A 153 -14.81 -7.66 7.27
N ILE A 154 -15.11 -6.47 7.78
CA ILE A 154 -14.82 -6.07 9.17
C ILE A 154 -15.57 -6.99 10.14
N GLY A 155 -14.86 -7.58 11.10
CA GLY A 155 -15.43 -8.49 12.10
C GLY A 155 -15.12 -9.96 11.83
N VAL A 156 -16.04 -10.85 12.21
CA VAL A 156 -15.82 -12.30 12.19
C VAL A 156 -16.16 -12.89 10.82
N ASN A 157 -15.16 -13.46 10.17
CA ASN A 157 -15.27 -14.13 8.88
C ASN A 157 -15.21 -15.65 9.07
N HIS A 158 -16.10 -16.38 8.38
CA HIS A 158 -16.13 -17.84 8.39
C HIS A 158 -15.70 -18.41 7.04
N LEU A 159 -14.65 -19.23 7.04
CA LEU A 159 -14.05 -19.75 5.81
C LEU A 159 -13.65 -21.22 5.94
N ALA A 160 -13.46 -21.89 4.79
CA ALA A 160 -13.13 -23.31 4.74
C ALA A 160 -11.63 -23.52 4.55
N LEU A 161 -10.91 -23.74 5.66
CA LEU A 161 -9.46 -24.00 5.66
C LEU A 161 -9.16 -25.41 5.15
N GLY A 162 -8.19 -25.53 4.24
CA GLY A 162 -7.73 -26.82 3.73
C GLY A 162 -8.73 -27.53 2.83
N ALA A 163 -9.75 -26.83 2.32
CA ALA A 163 -10.62 -27.33 1.27
C ALA A 163 -9.90 -27.32 -0.08
N ARG A 164 -10.14 -28.31 -0.94
CA ARG A 164 -9.58 -28.38 -2.29
C ARG A 164 -9.94 -27.12 -3.07
N TRP A 165 -8.94 -26.57 -3.75
CA TRP A 165 -9.07 -25.36 -4.58
C TRP A 165 -8.15 -25.47 -5.81
N LYS A 166 -8.37 -24.63 -6.83
CA LYS A 166 -7.54 -24.60 -8.05
C LYS A 166 -6.04 -24.48 -7.76
N HIS A 167 -5.67 -23.76 -6.70
CA HIS A 167 -4.28 -23.55 -6.29
C HIS A 167 -3.90 -24.30 -5.01
N PHE A 168 -4.75 -25.19 -4.48
CA PHE A 168 -4.42 -26.01 -3.31
C PHE A 168 -4.98 -27.42 -3.46
N ARG A 169 -4.07 -28.41 -3.52
CA ARG A 169 -4.45 -29.82 -3.59
C ARG A 169 -4.52 -30.41 -2.18
N ALA A 170 -5.75 -30.55 -1.67
CA ALA A 170 -6.04 -31.29 -0.45
C ALA A 170 -5.66 -32.77 -0.60
N ARG A 171 -4.71 -33.24 0.21
CA ARG A 171 -4.27 -34.64 0.28
C ARG A 171 -4.10 -35.04 1.75
N PRO A 172 -4.17 -36.33 2.10
CA PRO A 172 -3.84 -36.76 3.46
C PRO A 172 -2.44 -36.29 3.89
N GLY A 173 -2.31 -35.82 5.13
CA GLY A 173 -1.06 -35.32 5.67
C GLY A 173 -1.23 -34.25 6.76
N ARG A 174 -0.10 -33.85 7.36
CA ARG A 174 -0.03 -32.71 8.28
C ARG A 174 0.31 -31.45 7.51
N TYR A 175 -0.31 -30.35 7.89
CA TYR A 175 -0.22 -29.06 7.23
C TYR A 175 -0.01 -27.93 8.23
N GLU A 176 0.57 -26.85 7.71
CA GLU A 176 0.65 -25.54 8.33
C GLU A 176 0.08 -24.54 7.33
N ALA A 177 -0.90 -23.74 7.76
CA ALA A 177 -1.42 -22.60 7.03
C ALA A 177 -0.80 -21.33 7.61
N VAL A 178 -0.24 -20.48 6.76
CA VAL A 178 0.16 -19.12 7.10
C VAL A 178 -0.92 -18.21 6.54
N LEU A 179 -1.64 -17.53 7.44
CA LEU A 179 -2.74 -16.65 7.08
C LEU A 179 -2.33 -15.20 7.20
N ARG A 180 -2.74 -14.36 6.24
CA ARG A 180 -2.64 -12.89 6.34
C ARG A 180 -3.93 -12.26 5.82
N VAL A 181 -4.08 -10.97 6.10
CA VAL A 181 -5.10 -10.12 5.50
C VAL A 181 -4.41 -8.98 4.80
N THR A 182 -4.83 -8.70 3.57
CA THR A 182 -4.44 -7.52 2.80
C THR A 182 -5.64 -6.60 2.69
N ASP A 183 -5.53 -5.35 3.15
CA ASP A 183 -6.60 -4.36 3.02
C ASP A 183 -6.74 -3.84 1.58
N LEU A 184 -7.61 -2.85 1.36
CA LEU A 184 -7.79 -2.22 0.04
C LEU A 184 -6.60 -1.34 -0.37
N SER A 185 -5.83 -0.84 0.60
CA SER A 185 -4.62 -0.03 0.43
C SER A 185 -3.34 -0.88 0.26
N GLN A 186 -3.49 -2.20 0.18
CA GLN A 186 -2.41 -3.20 0.07
C GLN A 186 -1.52 -3.34 1.31
N ASN A 187 -1.93 -2.85 2.48
CA ASN A 187 -1.22 -3.17 3.71
C ASN A 187 -1.52 -4.60 4.15
N VAL A 188 -0.50 -5.30 4.64
CA VAL A 188 -0.58 -6.72 4.97
C VAL A 188 -0.41 -6.95 6.47
N SER A 189 -1.37 -7.65 7.07
CA SER A 189 -1.32 -8.03 8.48
C SER A 189 -0.06 -8.83 8.82
N LYS A 190 0.33 -8.83 10.10
CA LYS A 190 1.24 -9.86 10.61
C LYS A 190 0.64 -11.25 10.33
N PRO A 191 1.45 -12.25 9.97
CA PRO A 191 0.95 -13.58 9.67
C PRO A 191 0.49 -14.30 10.93
N VAL A 192 -0.60 -15.05 10.82
CA VAL A 192 -1.06 -16.00 11.85
C VAL A 192 -0.94 -17.42 11.31
N THR A 193 -0.24 -18.28 12.05
CA THR A 193 -0.02 -19.67 11.63
C THR A 193 -1.00 -20.62 12.31
N LYS A 194 -1.60 -21.54 11.55
CA LYS A 194 -2.45 -22.62 12.07
C LYS A 194 -2.07 -23.97 11.50
N ARG A 195 -1.92 -24.96 12.38
CA ARG A 195 -1.64 -26.35 12.00
C ARG A 195 -2.94 -27.13 11.89
N PHE A 196 -3.01 -28.01 10.89
CA PHE A 196 -4.13 -28.94 10.71
C PHE A 196 -3.66 -30.24 10.05
N ALA A 197 -4.51 -31.24 10.02
CA ALA A 197 -4.26 -32.52 9.38
C ALA A 197 -5.47 -33.00 8.58
N ILE A 198 -5.20 -33.46 7.36
CA ILE A 198 -6.17 -34.18 6.54
C ILE A 198 -5.91 -35.66 6.75
N ALA A 199 -6.86 -36.38 7.31
CA ALA A 199 -6.80 -37.82 7.48
C ALA A 199 -7.08 -38.53 6.14
N GLY A 200 -6.38 -39.64 5.92
CA GLY A 200 -6.59 -40.56 4.80
C GLY A 200 -7.75 -41.47 5.05
#